data_AF-A0A2E5W091-F1
#
_entry.id   AF-A0A2E5W091-F1
#
_cell.length_a   1.000
_cell.length_b   1.000
_cell.length_c   1.000
_cell.angle_alpha   90.00
_cell.angle_beta   90.00
_cell.angle_gamma   90.00
#
_symmetry.space_group_name_H-M   'P 1'
#
loop_
_entity.id
_entity.type
_entity.pdbx_description
1 polymer ?
#
loop_
_entity_poly.entity_id
_entity_poly.type
_entity_poly.pdbx_seq_one_letter_code
_entity_poly.pdbx_strand_id
1 'polypeptide(L)'
;MNVGHRSKSAIVFLLLAISLVSPVVSSQDEQTGKQTFQFHTIASLGDSTLGSDPTGYRGPFASIHAANLMELDYYEGAVGGDRSWTLINAGRHTSIAENYSAGTLVTMMVGAWDFIDSDINIVDGDYSFIDNLEENITIILDTLVASEIDVLVWNLPNMSFLPFLTQIFPTEVHPHFTEASLLWANRLDEIADRYGESVQIFDLMSASDDLLQNKSARELGSNEVISPPEMCEKNCIMVDSLHPTSVGQGLLANYMMVAINEKFPSPNGDYPLLSEEDLLALADFSLSEQPNEVISIDGDITKACFDWSESSYRQMYLSISNNGEDIPVPSYIGFNTELCRQSTHVMYSGESSVNIISNIENNLTLNHFFEIWGKNFSSQQIMDLAVSEGGSLTLFLDGVEYNGDWGSIPLEGVISIEIKLSNPVEDIVGEEEPSRTPGFSVILSGFALLLASSRAPRRFGQ
;
A
#
# COMPACT_ATOMS: atom_id res chain seq x y z
N MET A 1 71.68 13.49 82.46
CA MET A 1 72.28 13.60 81.12
C MET A 1 71.14 13.82 80.13
N ASN A 2 71.25 14.92 79.36
CA ASN A 2 70.49 15.38 78.19
C ASN A 2 68.94 15.39 78.25
N VAL A 3 68.32 16.57 78.42
CA VAL A 3 67.83 17.52 77.38
C VAL A 3 66.64 16.92 76.61
N GLY A 4 65.45 17.52 76.48
CA GLY A 4 64.93 18.82 76.87
C GLY A 4 63.45 18.96 76.43
N HIS A 5 62.75 19.88 77.09
CA HIS A 5 61.63 20.74 76.66
C HIS A 5 60.44 20.27 75.77
N ARG A 6 59.25 20.62 76.31
CA ARG A 6 58.00 21.17 75.70
C ARG A 6 56.88 20.24 75.22
N SER A 7 55.76 20.29 75.97
CA SER A 7 54.39 20.78 75.59
C SER A 7 53.86 20.36 74.20
N LYS A 8 52.66 19.84 74.00
CA LYS A 8 51.32 20.11 74.58
C LYS A 8 50.33 19.10 73.99
N SER A 9 49.27 18.77 74.75
CA SER A 9 47.86 18.47 74.35
C SER A 9 47.60 17.43 73.22
N ALA A 10 46.63 16.53 73.29
CA ALA A 10 45.26 16.71 73.76
C ALA A 10 44.57 15.36 74.02
N ILE A 11 43.48 15.46 74.79
CA ILE A 11 42.50 14.45 75.20
C ILE A 11 41.68 13.97 73.98
N VAL A 12 41.24 12.71 73.95
CA VAL A 12 39.80 12.33 73.97
C VAL A 12 39.63 10.80 74.00
N PHE A 13 38.63 10.43 74.80
CA PHE A 13 38.23 9.12 75.27
C PHE A 13 37.57 8.22 74.23
N LEU A 14 37.70 6.93 74.52
CA LEU A 14 37.25 5.76 73.81
C LEU A 14 35.82 5.36 74.22
N LEU A 15 35.01 4.97 73.23
CA LEU A 15 33.89 4.00 73.20
C LEU A 15 32.87 3.94 74.36
N LEU A 16 31.59 4.03 74.01
CA LEU A 16 30.64 2.94 74.31
C LEU A 16 29.44 2.97 73.36
N ALA A 17 29.06 1.79 72.88
CA ALA A 17 27.95 1.56 71.96
C ALA A 17 26.65 1.19 72.69
N ILE A 18 25.56 1.28 71.90
CA ILE A 18 24.25 0.59 71.98
C ILE A 18 23.07 1.50 72.34
N SER A 19 22.24 1.83 71.33
CA SER A 19 20.80 1.57 71.36
C SER A 19 20.14 1.84 70.00
N LEU A 20 19.49 0.79 69.50
CA LEU A 20 18.47 0.66 68.44
C LEU A 20 17.75 1.95 67.99
N VAL A 21 17.89 2.29 66.71
CA VAL A 21 16.88 3.05 65.94
C VAL A 21 16.80 2.39 64.57
N SER A 22 15.64 1.82 64.23
CA SER A 22 15.36 1.37 62.86
C SER A 22 15.49 2.57 61.92
N PRO A 23 16.16 2.46 60.76
CA PRO A 23 16.03 3.51 59.76
C PRO A 23 14.58 3.45 59.27
N VAL A 24 13.84 4.52 59.54
CA VAL A 24 12.69 4.89 58.72
C VAL A 24 13.25 5.02 57.31
N VAL A 25 13.00 4.00 56.48
CA VAL A 25 13.06 4.16 55.03
C VAL A 25 11.91 5.11 54.71
N SER A 26 12.22 6.39 54.65
CA SER A 26 11.43 7.31 53.87
C SER A 26 11.56 6.81 52.45
N SER A 27 10.51 6.18 51.92
CA SER A 27 10.32 6.11 50.48
C SER A 27 10.29 7.57 50.01
N GLN A 28 11.44 8.09 49.61
CA GLN A 28 11.43 9.14 48.62
C GLN A 28 10.76 8.49 47.43
N ASP A 29 9.55 8.92 47.14
CA ASP A 29 8.91 8.68 45.86
C ASP A 29 9.97 8.97 44.79
N GLU A 30 10.49 7.93 44.14
CA GLU A 30 11.11 8.07 42.84
C GLU A 30 10.00 8.64 41.95
N GLN A 31 9.96 9.96 41.84
CA GLN A 31 9.48 10.59 40.64
C GLN A 31 10.37 10.09 39.51
N THR A 32 10.01 8.97 38.90
CA THR A 32 10.42 8.64 37.54
C THR A 32 9.92 9.79 36.67
N GLY A 33 10.76 10.82 36.49
CA GLY A 33 10.49 11.87 35.52
C GLY A 33 10.31 11.18 34.19
N LYS A 34 9.14 11.34 33.58
CA LYS A 34 8.85 10.80 32.24
C LYS A 34 9.96 11.33 31.32
N GLN A 35 10.71 10.43 30.67
CA GLN A 35 11.72 10.83 29.70
C GLN A 35 11.05 11.68 28.62
N THR A 36 11.70 12.79 28.27
CA THR A 36 11.21 13.74 27.26
C THR A 36 12.22 13.87 26.14
N PHE A 37 11.74 14.04 24.92
CA PHE A 37 12.57 14.16 23.72
C PHE A 37 12.55 15.60 23.22
N GLN A 38 13.71 16.11 22.79
CA GLN A 38 13.84 17.44 22.23
C GLN A 38 14.48 17.34 20.85
N PHE A 39 13.65 17.33 19.83
CA PHE A 39 14.08 17.29 18.44
C PHE A 39 14.32 18.69 17.88
N HIS A 40 15.22 18.79 16.90
CA HIS A 40 15.43 19.96 16.05
C HIS A 40 15.18 19.65 14.57
N THR A 41 15.15 18.37 14.18
CA THR A 41 15.00 17.95 12.78
C THR A 41 14.12 16.71 12.66
N ILE A 42 13.28 16.68 11.63
CA ILE A 42 12.67 15.45 11.09
C ILE A 42 13.32 15.13 9.76
N ALA A 43 13.71 13.87 9.57
CA ALA A 43 14.14 13.35 8.29
C ALA A 43 13.20 12.24 7.83
N SER A 44 12.78 12.24 6.57
CA SER A 44 12.08 11.08 5.98
C SER A 44 13.07 10.09 5.38
N LEU A 45 12.78 8.80 5.50
CA LEU A 45 13.56 7.73 4.87
C LEU A 45 12.61 6.65 4.37
N GLY A 46 12.68 6.28 3.09
CA GLY A 46 11.69 5.34 2.57
C GLY A 46 11.40 5.45 1.10
N ASP A 47 10.18 5.06 0.75
CA ASP A 47 9.66 5.02 -0.61
C ASP A 47 8.77 6.24 -0.97
N SER A 48 7.89 6.07 -1.96
CA SER A 48 7.02 7.11 -2.50
C SER A 48 5.90 7.55 -1.55
N THR A 49 5.71 6.85 -0.45
CA THR A 49 4.72 7.22 0.58
C THR A 49 5.20 8.39 1.45
N LEU A 50 6.53 8.53 1.60
CA LEU A 50 7.17 9.54 2.45
C LEU A 50 8.05 10.55 1.69
N GLY A 51 8.12 10.45 0.37
CA GLY A 51 8.98 11.30 -0.46
C GLY A 51 8.70 11.14 -1.95
N SER A 52 9.30 12.00 -2.76
CA SER A 52 9.15 12.01 -4.23
C SER A 52 7.70 12.15 -4.70
N ASP A 53 7.23 13.40 -4.74
CA ASP A 53 5.94 13.76 -5.36
C ASP A 53 6.16 14.38 -6.76
N PRO A 54 6.27 13.57 -7.82
CA PRO A 54 6.40 14.10 -9.18
C PRO A 54 5.09 14.71 -9.71
N THR A 55 3.94 14.42 -9.08
CA THR A 55 2.62 14.88 -9.55
C THR A 55 2.18 16.18 -8.89
N GLY A 56 2.69 16.47 -7.68
CA GLY A 56 2.31 17.63 -6.87
C GLY A 56 1.03 17.43 -6.06
N TYR A 57 0.43 16.24 -6.12
CA TYR A 57 -0.85 15.90 -5.47
C TYR A 57 -0.70 14.88 -4.34
N ARG A 58 0.52 14.39 -4.10
CA ARG A 58 0.82 13.45 -3.01
C ARG A 58 1.38 14.14 -1.79
N GLY A 59 1.83 15.40 -1.93
CA GLY A 59 2.36 16.23 -0.86
C GLY A 59 1.39 17.33 -0.41
N PRO A 60 1.62 17.94 0.77
CA PRO A 60 2.74 17.68 1.67
C PRO A 60 2.63 16.30 2.33
N PHE A 61 3.75 15.59 2.45
CA PHE A 61 3.78 14.27 3.09
C PHE A 61 3.53 14.38 4.60
N ALA A 62 3.05 13.31 5.22
CA ALA A 62 2.83 13.27 6.67
C ALA A 62 4.07 13.69 7.48
N SER A 63 5.27 13.31 7.02
CA SER A 63 6.56 13.69 7.61
C SER A 63 6.81 15.21 7.59
N ILE A 64 6.42 15.89 6.50
CA ILE A 64 6.50 17.35 6.34
C ILE A 64 5.52 18.03 7.29
N HIS A 65 4.29 17.50 7.37
CA HIS A 65 3.29 18.01 8.31
C HIS A 65 3.78 17.93 9.75
N ALA A 66 4.37 16.80 10.17
CA ALA A 66 4.96 16.68 11.50
C ALA A 66 6.08 17.69 11.75
N ALA A 67 6.99 17.87 10.79
CA ALA A 67 8.08 18.83 10.94
C ALA A 67 7.52 20.25 11.15
N ASN A 68 6.50 20.63 10.38
CA ASN A 68 5.84 21.93 10.52
C ASN A 68 5.12 22.08 11.87
N LEU A 69 4.36 21.07 12.31
CA LEU A 69 3.63 21.10 13.58
C LEU A 69 4.55 21.13 14.80
N MET A 70 5.73 20.52 14.67
CA MET A 70 6.77 20.51 15.70
C MET A 70 7.72 21.72 15.60
N GLU A 71 7.56 22.56 14.57
CA GLU A 71 8.44 23.71 14.26
C GLU A 71 9.92 23.32 14.06
N LEU A 72 10.17 22.24 13.31
CA LEU A 72 11.49 21.64 13.08
C LEU A 72 11.97 21.80 11.64
N ASP A 73 13.29 21.68 11.46
CA ASP A 73 13.87 21.54 10.12
C ASP A 73 13.43 20.20 9.49
N TYR A 74 13.19 20.18 8.19
CA TYR A 74 12.83 18.98 7.44
C TYR A 74 13.90 18.59 6.42
N TYR A 75 14.22 17.30 6.37
CA TYR A 75 15.06 16.69 5.34
C TYR A 75 14.30 15.55 4.64
N GLU A 76 14.16 15.63 3.32
CA GLU A 76 13.60 14.54 2.52
C GLU A 76 14.71 13.57 2.08
N GLY A 77 14.79 12.42 2.75
CA GLY A 77 15.67 11.31 2.36
C GLY A 77 14.93 10.16 1.67
N ALA A 78 13.59 10.14 1.71
CA ALA A 78 12.76 9.14 1.05
C ALA A 78 12.72 9.33 -0.47
N VAL A 79 12.77 8.23 -1.22
CA VAL A 79 12.72 8.25 -2.69
C VAL A 79 11.75 7.22 -3.24
N GLY A 80 10.90 7.67 -4.15
CA GLY A 80 9.87 6.87 -4.77
C GLY A 80 10.41 5.60 -5.44
N GLY A 81 9.75 4.48 -5.18
CA GLY A 81 10.11 3.18 -5.75
C GLY A 81 11.20 2.42 -5.02
N ASP A 82 11.75 2.94 -3.92
CA ASP A 82 12.78 2.20 -3.19
C ASP A 82 12.22 0.94 -2.52
N ARG A 83 13.01 -0.13 -2.64
CA ARG A 83 12.94 -1.32 -1.80
C ARG A 83 13.91 -1.18 -0.65
N SER A 84 13.75 -2.01 0.37
CA SER A 84 14.65 -2.00 1.53
C SER A 84 16.13 -2.12 1.12
N TRP A 85 16.46 -2.99 0.16
CA TRP A 85 17.83 -3.17 -0.33
C TRP A 85 18.31 -2.06 -1.28
N THR A 86 17.44 -1.43 -2.09
CA THR A 86 17.87 -0.35 -3.00
C THR A 86 18.20 0.91 -2.21
N LEU A 87 17.42 1.19 -1.16
CA LEU A 87 17.67 2.25 -0.19
C LEU A 87 19.03 2.08 0.51
N ILE A 88 19.35 0.84 0.92
CA ILE A 88 20.65 0.51 1.52
C ILE A 88 21.77 0.71 0.51
N ASN A 89 21.66 0.14 -0.70
CA ASN A 89 22.68 0.23 -1.74
C ASN A 89 22.94 1.67 -2.19
N ALA A 90 21.92 2.52 -2.17
CA ALA A 90 22.05 3.94 -2.46
C ALA A 90 22.68 4.75 -1.31
N GLY A 91 22.92 4.13 -0.14
CA GLY A 91 23.54 4.78 1.01
C GLY A 91 22.67 5.88 1.62
N ARG A 92 21.33 5.80 1.52
CA ARG A 92 20.44 6.85 2.03
C ARG A 92 20.47 6.92 3.55
N HIS A 93 20.32 5.77 4.20
CA HIS A 93 20.43 5.63 5.65
C HIS A 93 21.80 6.08 6.19
N THR A 94 22.91 5.69 5.53
CA THR A 94 24.26 6.17 5.90
C THR A 94 24.41 7.66 5.69
N SER A 95 23.86 8.22 4.60
CA SER A 95 23.91 9.66 4.34
C SER A 95 23.20 10.45 5.44
N ILE A 96 22.05 9.98 5.94
CA ILE A 96 21.39 10.59 7.11
C ILE A 96 22.28 10.46 8.35
N ALA A 97 22.77 9.26 8.65
CA ALA A 97 23.60 8.99 9.82
C ALA A 97 24.93 9.77 9.86
N GLU A 98 25.47 10.15 8.70
CA GLU A 98 26.70 10.95 8.58
C GLU A 98 26.47 12.45 8.74
N ASN A 99 25.25 12.93 8.47
CA ASN A 99 24.93 14.38 8.46
C ASN A 99 24.05 14.82 9.65
N TYR A 100 23.44 13.87 10.36
CA TYR A 100 22.54 14.10 11.48
C TYR A 100 22.94 13.25 12.70
N SER A 101 22.41 13.60 13.87
CA SER A 101 22.72 12.95 15.15
C SER A 101 21.58 13.14 16.17
N ALA A 102 21.88 12.96 17.47
CA ALA A 102 21.00 13.29 18.60
C ALA A 102 20.19 14.57 18.38
N GLY A 103 18.88 14.48 18.63
CA GLY A 103 17.92 15.55 18.32
C GLY A 103 17.29 15.45 16.92
N THR A 104 17.58 14.38 16.17
CA THR A 104 16.92 14.06 14.90
C THR A 104 15.94 12.91 15.09
N LEU A 105 14.71 13.08 14.59
CA LEU A 105 13.74 12.01 14.45
C LEU A 105 13.67 11.58 12.97
N VAL A 106 14.03 10.34 12.67
CA VAL A 106 13.81 9.76 11.34
C VAL A 106 12.45 9.08 11.32
N THR A 107 11.58 9.52 10.42
CA THR A 107 10.34 8.80 10.09
C THR A 107 10.60 7.90 8.89
N MET A 108 10.44 6.59 9.08
CA MET A 108 10.85 5.58 8.11
C MET A 108 9.69 4.71 7.66
N MET A 109 9.50 4.56 6.34
CA MET A 109 8.60 3.56 5.74
C MET A 109 9.26 2.98 4.50
N VAL A 110 9.61 1.70 4.55
CA VAL A 110 10.11 0.95 3.39
C VAL A 110 9.66 -0.50 3.53
N GLY A 111 9.33 -1.13 2.40
CA GLY A 111 8.86 -2.51 2.36
C GLY A 111 7.65 -2.74 1.47
N ALA A 112 6.89 -1.69 1.11
CA ALA A 112 5.73 -1.84 0.24
C ALA A 112 6.13 -2.44 -1.12
N TRP A 113 7.24 -1.97 -1.69
CA TRP A 113 7.78 -2.53 -2.93
C TRP A 113 8.43 -3.91 -2.77
N ASP A 114 8.98 -4.23 -1.60
CA ASP A 114 9.48 -5.58 -1.30
C ASP A 114 8.34 -6.61 -1.29
N PHE A 115 7.16 -6.23 -0.79
CA PHE A 115 5.92 -7.00 -0.88
C PHE A 115 5.43 -7.14 -2.32
N ILE A 116 5.38 -6.04 -3.07
CA ILE A 116 4.95 -6.04 -4.47
C ILE A 116 5.86 -6.94 -5.33
N ASP A 117 7.18 -6.89 -5.13
CA ASP A 117 8.13 -7.73 -5.86
C ASP A 117 8.04 -9.22 -5.46
N SER A 118 7.41 -9.53 -4.33
CA SER A 118 7.25 -10.88 -3.78
C SER A 118 5.82 -11.42 -3.94
N ASP A 119 4.99 -10.75 -4.73
CA ASP A 119 3.55 -10.99 -4.87
C ASP A 119 3.19 -12.46 -5.17
N ILE A 120 3.85 -13.11 -6.13
CA ILE A 120 3.62 -14.52 -6.48
C ILE A 120 3.99 -15.45 -5.32
N ASN A 121 5.11 -15.18 -4.63
CA ASN A 121 5.52 -16.00 -3.49
C ASN A 121 4.50 -15.89 -2.35
N ILE A 122 3.99 -14.67 -2.09
CA ILE A 122 2.94 -14.43 -1.10
C ILE A 122 1.70 -15.25 -1.42
N VAL A 123 1.25 -15.25 -2.68
CA VAL A 123 0.08 -16.02 -3.13
C VAL A 123 0.28 -17.53 -3.00
N ASP A 124 1.52 -18.02 -3.14
CA ASP A 124 1.88 -19.42 -2.91
C ASP A 124 2.06 -19.77 -1.40
N GLY A 125 1.86 -18.80 -0.50
CA GLY A 125 2.04 -18.95 0.95
C GLY A 125 3.50 -18.98 1.40
N ASP A 126 4.43 -18.51 0.56
CA ASP A 126 5.84 -18.35 0.89
C ASP A 126 6.15 -16.91 1.31
N TYR A 127 6.38 -16.72 2.60
CA TYR A 127 6.71 -15.42 3.21
C TYR A 127 8.19 -15.24 3.52
N SER A 128 9.07 -16.08 2.94
CA SER A 128 10.52 -16.03 3.20
C SER A 128 11.19 -14.70 2.83
N PHE A 129 10.56 -13.89 1.97
CA PHE A 129 11.05 -12.54 1.67
C PHE A 129 11.10 -11.62 2.92
N ILE A 130 10.26 -11.89 3.93
CA ILE A 130 10.24 -11.14 5.19
C ILE A 130 11.57 -11.29 5.95
N ASP A 131 12.26 -12.42 5.85
CA ASP A 131 13.56 -12.61 6.51
C ASP A 131 14.62 -11.65 5.93
N ASN A 132 14.61 -11.43 4.62
CA ASN A 132 15.49 -10.45 3.97
C ASN A 132 15.09 -9.02 4.34
N LEU A 133 13.78 -8.75 4.42
CA LEU A 133 13.27 -7.45 4.82
C LEU A 133 13.67 -7.12 6.27
N GLU A 134 13.59 -8.08 7.20
CA GLU A 134 14.10 -7.92 8.57
C GLU A 134 15.60 -7.60 8.58
N GLU A 135 16.41 -8.35 7.82
CA GLU A 135 17.86 -8.11 7.76
C GLU A 135 18.15 -6.68 7.28
N ASN A 136 17.47 -6.25 6.22
CA ASN A 136 17.64 -4.90 5.66
C ASN A 136 17.19 -3.80 6.65
N ILE A 137 16.02 -3.95 7.28
CA ILE A 137 15.57 -3.00 8.29
C ILE A 137 16.54 -2.94 9.47
N THR A 138 17.08 -4.08 9.90
CA THR A 138 18.07 -4.14 10.98
C THR A 138 19.34 -3.36 10.62
N ILE A 139 19.86 -3.52 9.39
CA ILE A 139 21.02 -2.75 8.90
C ILE A 139 20.75 -1.24 8.95
N ILE A 140 19.57 -0.81 8.52
CA ILE A 140 19.19 0.60 8.52
C ILE A 140 19.12 1.15 9.94
N LEU A 141 18.42 0.45 10.84
CA LEU A 141 18.25 0.87 12.24
C LEU A 141 19.57 0.86 13.01
N ASP A 142 20.40 -0.18 12.88
CA ASP A 142 21.73 -0.23 13.49
C ASP A 142 22.56 1.00 13.11
N THR A 143 22.49 1.41 11.84
CA THR A 143 23.23 2.57 11.33
C THR A 143 22.72 3.88 11.92
N LEU A 144 21.39 4.09 11.96
CA LEU A 144 20.79 5.32 12.47
C LEU A 144 20.96 5.45 13.99
N VAL A 145 20.66 4.39 14.74
CA VAL A 145 20.76 4.37 16.20
C VAL A 145 22.21 4.52 16.66
N ALA A 146 23.19 3.97 15.94
CA ALA A 146 24.60 4.18 16.23
C ALA A 146 25.04 5.66 16.12
N SER A 147 24.30 6.47 15.37
CA SER A 147 24.47 7.93 15.28
C SER A 147 23.60 8.71 16.28
N GLU A 148 23.01 8.05 17.27
CA GLU A 148 22.12 8.65 18.28
C GLU A 148 20.84 9.26 17.67
N ILE A 149 20.36 8.71 16.54
CA ILE A 149 19.11 9.14 15.89
C ILE A 149 17.95 8.28 16.40
N ASP A 150 16.86 8.93 16.80
CA ASP A 150 15.60 8.25 17.14
C ASP A 150 14.81 7.97 15.86
N VAL A 151 14.12 6.84 15.79
CA VAL A 151 13.42 6.38 14.59
C VAL A 151 11.97 6.05 14.90
N LEU A 152 11.05 6.67 14.16
CA LEU A 152 9.65 6.26 14.07
C LEU A 152 9.46 5.42 12.81
N VAL A 153 9.38 4.10 12.97
CA VAL A 153 9.23 3.16 11.85
C VAL A 153 7.77 2.86 11.60
N TRP A 154 7.32 3.05 10.37
CA TRP A 154 5.99 2.75 9.93
C TRP A 154 5.94 1.27 9.55
N ASN A 155 4.97 0.53 10.09
CA ASN A 155 4.59 -0.73 9.47
C ASN A 155 3.90 -0.46 8.11
N LEU A 156 3.48 -1.51 7.43
CA LEU A 156 2.77 -1.39 6.17
C LEU A 156 1.26 -1.39 6.40
N PRO A 157 0.44 -0.78 5.52
CA PRO A 157 -0.99 -1.00 5.54
C PRO A 157 -1.28 -2.50 5.32
N ASN A 158 -2.52 -2.92 5.56
CA ASN A 158 -2.94 -4.22 5.08
C ASN A 158 -2.88 -4.23 3.54
N MET A 159 -1.89 -4.95 3.00
CA MET A 159 -1.56 -4.88 1.58
C MET A 159 -2.71 -5.40 0.71
N SER A 160 -3.58 -6.27 1.26
CA SER A 160 -4.79 -6.73 0.55
C SER A 160 -5.80 -5.62 0.25
N PHE A 161 -5.72 -4.47 0.94
CA PHE A 161 -6.62 -3.34 0.75
C PHE A 161 -6.07 -2.28 -0.20
N LEU A 162 -4.82 -2.44 -0.67
CA LEU A 162 -4.29 -1.57 -1.71
C LEU A 162 -5.03 -1.86 -3.02
N PRO A 163 -5.65 -0.85 -3.66
CA PRO A 163 -6.35 -1.05 -4.92
C PRO A 163 -5.47 -1.75 -5.97
N PHE A 164 -4.15 -1.53 -5.94
CA PHE A 164 -3.20 -2.16 -6.85
C PHE A 164 -3.23 -3.69 -6.77
N LEU A 165 -3.25 -4.26 -5.56
CA LEU A 165 -3.26 -5.71 -5.38
C LEU A 165 -4.65 -6.30 -5.62
N THR A 166 -5.71 -5.57 -5.29
CA THR A 166 -7.07 -6.01 -5.60
C THR A 166 -7.34 -6.10 -7.11
N GLN A 167 -6.61 -5.32 -7.91
CA GLN A 167 -6.69 -5.30 -9.38
C GLN A 167 -5.97 -6.46 -10.07
N ILE A 168 -4.95 -7.02 -9.44
CA ILE A 168 -4.08 -8.03 -10.05
C ILE A 168 -4.47 -9.43 -9.58
N PHE A 169 -4.88 -9.55 -8.32
CA PHE A 169 -5.12 -10.83 -7.68
C PHE A 169 -6.59 -11.08 -7.39
N PRO A 170 -7.09 -12.31 -7.63
CA PRO A 170 -8.46 -12.66 -7.28
C PRO A 170 -8.65 -12.65 -5.75
N THR A 171 -9.85 -12.34 -5.27
CA THR A 171 -10.13 -12.14 -3.84
C THR A 171 -9.80 -13.34 -2.96
N GLU A 172 -9.79 -14.55 -3.53
CA GLU A 172 -9.47 -15.81 -2.86
C GLU A 172 -8.04 -15.85 -2.33
N VAL A 173 -7.11 -15.12 -2.94
CA VAL A 173 -5.71 -15.09 -2.53
C VAL A 173 -5.35 -13.86 -1.70
N HIS A 174 -6.25 -12.90 -1.57
CA HIS A 174 -6.07 -11.71 -0.71
C HIS A 174 -5.74 -12.04 0.75
N PRO A 175 -6.30 -13.10 1.38
CA PRO A 175 -5.91 -13.48 2.74
C PRO A 175 -4.41 -13.72 2.93
N HIS A 176 -3.68 -14.15 1.90
CA HIS A 176 -2.24 -14.32 1.98
C HIS A 176 -1.49 -12.99 2.12
N PHE A 177 -1.98 -11.93 1.47
CA PHE A 177 -1.41 -10.58 1.63
C PHE A 177 -1.71 -10.03 3.02
N THR A 178 -2.92 -10.24 3.55
CA THR A 178 -3.25 -9.88 4.94
C THR A 178 -2.37 -10.63 5.93
N GLU A 179 -2.17 -11.95 5.75
CA GLU A 179 -1.30 -12.75 6.60
C GLU A 179 0.16 -12.26 6.57
N ALA A 180 0.70 -12.00 5.38
CA ALA A 180 2.04 -11.45 5.22
C ALA A 180 2.18 -10.07 5.88
N SER A 181 1.19 -9.17 5.72
CA SER A 181 1.16 -7.85 6.37
C SER A 181 1.19 -7.97 7.89
N LEU A 182 0.35 -8.84 8.47
CA LEU A 182 0.30 -9.07 9.92
C LEU A 182 1.60 -9.70 10.44
N LEU A 183 2.16 -10.66 9.70
CA LEU A 183 3.43 -11.27 10.05
C LEU A 183 4.56 -10.24 10.06
N TRP A 184 4.60 -9.36 9.07
CA TRP A 184 5.58 -8.28 9.01
C TRP A 184 5.40 -7.28 10.14
N ALA A 185 4.17 -6.85 10.43
CA ALA A 185 3.90 -5.92 11.54
C ALA A 185 4.40 -6.48 12.88
N ASN A 186 4.08 -7.74 13.19
CA ASN A 186 4.56 -8.40 14.41
C ASN A 186 6.09 -8.52 14.44
N ARG A 187 6.72 -8.86 13.31
CA ARG A 187 8.19 -8.94 13.24
C ARG A 187 8.82 -7.57 13.45
N LEU A 188 8.20 -6.52 12.93
CA LEU A 188 8.70 -5.15 13.08
C LEU A 188 8.61 -4.65 14.53
N ASP A 189 7.55 -5.02 15.27
CA ASP A 189 7.46 -4.79 16.71
C ASP A 189 8.61 -5.51 17.46
N GLU A 190 8.85 -6.78 17.14
CA GLU A 190 9.98 -7.55 17.73
C GLU A 190 11.34 -6.90 17.41
N ILE A 191 11.51 -6.35 16.21
CA ILE A 191 12.72 -5.61 15.83
C ILE A 191 12.87 -4.35 16.67
N ALA A 192 11.81 -3.54 16.81
CA ALA A 192 11.84 -2.29 17.56
C ALA A 192 12.16 -2.51 19.05
N ASP A 193 11.60 -3.56 19.66
CA ASP A 193 11.89 -3.93 21.05
C ASP A 193 13.40 -4.13 21.32
N ARG A 194 14.18 -4.55 20.32
CA ARG A 194 15.65 -4.73 20.45
C ARG A 194 16.40 -3.41 20.65
N TYR A 195 15.82 -2.29 20.21
CA TYR A 195 16.42 -0.95 20.29
C TYR A 195 15.87 -0.10 21.43
N GLY A 196 14.95 -0.64 22.24
CA GLY A 196 14.37 0.06 23.37
C GLY A 196 13.65 1.34 22.96
N GLU A 197 13.96 2.46 23.61
CA GLU A 197 13.24 3.72 23.40
C GLU A 197 13.66 4.47 22.13
N SER A 198 14.78 4.09 21.49
CA SER A 198 15.29 4.77 20.29
C SER A 198 14.55 4.42 19.00
N VAL A 199 13.79 3.31 18.99
CA VAL A 199 12.99 2.90 17.83
C VAL A 199 11.56 2.65 18.30
N GLN A 200 10.61 3.29 17.63
CA GLN A 200 9.19 3.19 17.97
C GLN A 200 8.39 2.94 16.69
N ILE A 201 7.33 2.14 16.80
CA ILE A 201 6.49 1.79 15.64
C ILE A 201 5.35 2.79 15.47
N PHE A 202 5.14 3.32 14.27
CA PHE A 202 3.86 3.90 13.88
C PHE A 202 3.01 2.83 13.20
N ASP A 203 1.86 2.52 13.80
CA ASP A 203 0.95 1.50 13.29
C ASP A 203 0.07 2.05 12.16
N LEU A 204 0.69 2.17 10.98
CA LEU A 204 0.01 2.55 9.74
C LEU A 204 -1.11 1.58 9.39
N MET A 205 -0.97 0.28 9.68
CA MET A 205 -2.03 -0.70 9.43
C MET A 205 -3.34 -0.29 10.10
N SER A 206 -3.33 -0.09 11.43
CA SER A 206 -4.52 0.34 12.17
C SER A 206 -5.01 1.72 11.75
N ALA A 207 -4.10 2.67 11.48
CA ALA A 207 -4.48 4.01 11.02
C ALA A 207 -5.18 3.97 9.65
N SER A 208 -4.65 3.17 8.72
CA SER A 208 -5.24 2.98 7.40
C SER A 208 -6.58 2.25 7.48
N ASP A 209 -6.71 1.22 8.33
CA ASP A 209 -7.97 0.51 8.52
C ASP A 209 -9.08 1.42 9.06
N ASP A 210 -8.77 2.29 10.03
CA ASP A 210 -9.74 3.27 10.54
C ASP A 210 -10.14 4.25 9.43
N LEU A 211 -9.17 4.80 8.68
CA LEU A 211 -9.45 5.68 7.55
C LEU A 211 -10.27 5.00 6.45
N LEU A 212 -10.11 3.70 6.20
CA LEU A 212 -10.87 2.98 5.18
C LEU A 212 -12.28 2.61 5.66
N GLN A 213 -12.42 2.14 6.90
CA GLN A 213 -13.66 1.54 7.40
C GLN A 213 -14.56 2.53 8.14
N ASN A 214 -14.02 3.60 8.68
CA ASN A 214 -14.74 4.51 9.55
C ASN A 214 -14.95 5.88 8.89
N LYS A 215 -16.20 6.15 8.50
CA LYS A 215 -16.59 7.45 7.95
C LYS A 215 -16.24 8.63 8.86
N SER A 216 -16.38 8.48 10.18
CA SER A 216 -16.08 9.57 11.11
C SER A 216 -14.60 9.97 11.14
N ALA A 217 -13.70 9.09 10.71
CA ALA A 217 -12.27 9.40 10.54
C ALA A 217 -11.98 10.24 9.28
N ARG A 218 -12.97 10.38 8.38
CA ARG A 218 -12.88 11.10 7.10
C ARG A 218 -13.79 12.32 7.01
N GLU A 219 -14.63 12.55 8.01
CA GLU A 219 -15.53 13.70 8.04
C GLU A 219 -14.75 14.97 8.41
N LEU A 220 -14.80 15.96 7.52
CA LEU A 220 -14.22 17.29 7.69
C LEU A 220 -15.36 18.32 7.62
N GLY A 221 -15.90 18.67 8.79
CA GLY A 221 -17.08 19.53 8.89
C GLY A 221 -18.31 18.90 8.22
N SER A 222 -18.77 19.49 7.11
CA SER A 222 -19.88 18.96 6.31
C SER A 222 -19.45 18.11 5.12
N ASN A 223 -18.14 17.96 4.89
CA ASN A 223 -17.57 17.21 3.78
C ASN A 223 -17.06 15.85 4.27
N GLU A 224 -16.91 14.89 3.35
CA GLU A 224 -16.28 13.60 3.61
C GLU A 224 -15.16 13.42 2.59
N VAL A 225 -13.97 13.06 3.06
CA VAL A 225 -12.90 12.54 2.20
C VAL A 225 -13.31 11.14 1.73
N ILE A 226 -13.26 10.90 0.43
CA ILE A 226 -13.76 9.68 -0.19
C ILE A 226 -12.74 8.53 0.03
N SER A 227 -13.21 7.39 0.51
CA SER A 227 -12.38 6.19 0.65
C SER A 227 -12.30 5.40 -0.68
N PRO A 228 -11.24 4.61 -0.89
CA PRO A 228 -11.19 3.60 -1.95
C PRO A 228 -12.45 2.73 -2.02
N PRO A 229 -12.83 2.22 -3.21
CA PRO A 229 -12.02 2.12 -4.44
C PRO A 229 -11.97 3.41 -5.28
N GLU A 230 -12.69 4.46 -4.90
CA GLU A 230 -12.65 5.74 -5.61
C GLU A 230 -11.30 6.44 -5.36
N MET A 231 -10.68 6.87 -6.45
CA MET A 231 -9.39 7.57 -6.47
C MET A 231 -9.59 8.90 -7.19
N CYS A 232 -9.05 9.97 -6.62
CA CYS A 232 -9.16 11.32 -7.19
C CYS A 232 -8.07 12.22 -6.59
N GLU A 233 -7.77 13.34 -7.25
CA GLU A 233 -6.62 14.19 -6.88
C GLU A 233 -6.69 14.75 -5.45
N LYS A 234 -7.87 15.24 -5.04
CA LYS A 234 -7.95 16.17 -3.89
C LYS A 234 -8.93 15.74 -2.81
N ASN A 235 -10.00 15.03 -3.15
CA ASN A 235 -11.08 14.73 -2.21
C ASN A 235 -11.11 13.27 -1.77
N CYS A 236 -10.20 12.45 -2.28
CA CYS A 236 -10.10 11.03 -1.98
C CYS A 236 -8.93 10.78 -1.03
N ILE A 237 -8.94 9.66 -0.30
CA ILE A 237 -7.76 9.23 0.45
C ILE A 237 -6.63 8.91 -0.51
N MET A 238 -6.93 8.25 -1.62
CA MET A 238 -5.95 7.73 -2.57
C MET A 238 -5.97 8.52 -3.88
N VAL A 239 -4.79 8.94 -4.35
CA VAL A 239 -4.65 9.59 -5.67
C VAL A 239 -4.57 8.55 -6.78
N ASP A 240 -3.94 7.41 -6.49
CA ASP A 240 -3.79 6.28 -7.39
C ASP A 240 -3.91 4.96 -6.61
N SER A 241 -3.68 3.83 -7.27
CA SER A 241 -3.86 2.50 -6.66
C SER A 241 -2.90 2.18 -5.49
N LEU A 242 -1.96 3.08 -5.16
CA LEU A 242 -0.91 2.88 -4.17
C LEU A 242 -0.72 4.05 -3.20
N HIS A 243 -0.91 5.30 -3.64
CA HIS A 243 -0.47 6.48 -2.88
C HIS A 243 -1.63 7.30 -2.33
N PRO A 244 -1.48 7.88 -1.12
CA PRO A 244 -2.40 8.87 -0.61
C PRO A 244 -2.35 10.20 -1.38
N THR A 245 -3.46 10.94 -1.39
CA THR A 245 -3.53 12.35 -1.78
C THR A 245 -2.94 13.27 -0.71
N SER A 246 -2.83 14.58 -0.98
CA SER A 246 -2.52 15.60 0.01
C SER A 246 -3.42 15.53 1.26
N VAL A 247 -4.74 15.41 1.11
CA VAL A 247 -5.64 15.29 2.26
C VAL A 247 -5.49 13.93 2.95
N GLY A 248 -5.22 12.85 2.21
CA GLY A 248 -4.89 11.55 2.76
C GLY A 248 -3.62 11.58 3.63
N GLN A 249 -2.57 12.26 3.17
CA GLN A 249 -1.35 12.51 3.94
C GLN A 249 -1.60 13.36 5.18
N GLY A 250 -2.43 14.40 5.09
CA GLY A 250 -2.82 15.21 6.24
C GLY A 250 -3.56 14.40 7.31
N LEU A 251 -4.49 13.54 6.91
CA LEU A 251 -5.18 12.63 7.82
C LEU A 251 -4.19 11.67 8.50
N LEU A 252 -3.30 11.03 7.74
CA LEU A 252 -2.24 10.17 8.28
C LEU A 252 -1.28 10.93 9.21
N ALA A 253 -0.99 12.20 8.92
CA ALA A 253 -0.15 13.04 9.77
C ALA A 253 -0.75 13.17 11.18
N ASN A 254 -2.07 13.29 11.32
CA ASN A 254 -2.71 13.36 12.63
C ASN A 254 -2.53 12.05 13.42
N TYR A 255 -2.70 10.88 12.80
CA TYR A 255 -2.40 9.59 13.46
C TYR A 255 -0.92 9.49 13.85
N MET A 256 -0.02 9.90 12.95
CA MET A 256 1.42 9.89 13.24
C MET A 256 1.77 10.84 14.39
N MET A 257 1.19 12.04 14.45
CA MET A 257 1.44 13.00 15.51
C MET A 257 0.92 12.53 16.88
N VAL A 258 -0.21 11.83 16.91
CA VAL A 258 -0.67 11.13 18.13
C VAL A 258 0.37 10.12 18.59
N ALA A 259 0.91 9.30 17.66
CA ALA A 259 1.95 8.34 17.98
C ALA A 259 3.25 9.02 18.46
N ILE A 260 3.67 10.13 17.84
CA ILE A 260 4.84 10.92 18.27
C ILE A 260 4.63 11.45 19.69
N ASN A 261 3.48 12.03 20.00
CA ASN A 261 3.18 12.54 21.35
C ASN A 261 3.19 11.43 22.42
N GLU A 262 2.73 10.24 22.07
CA GLU A 262 2.74 9.09 22.96
C GLU A 262 4.14 8.54 23.20
N LYS A 263 4.91 8.36 22.12
CA LYS A 263 6.18 7.61 22.09
C LYS A 263 7.41 8.49 22.32
N PHE A 264 7.34 9.75 21.90
CA PHE A 264 8.39 10.75 22.03
C PHE A 264 7.86 12.05 22.67
N PRO A 265 7.41 12.00 23.95
CA PRO A 265 6.78 13.15 24.58
C PRO A 265 7.73 14.35 24.69
N SER A 266 7.24 15.51 24.31
CA SER A 266 7.98 16.77 24.38
C SER A 266 8.04 17.34 25.80
N PRO A 267 9.13 18.04 26.19
CA PRO A 267 9.21 18.74 27.46
C PRO A 267 8.20 19.90 27.60
N ASN A 268 7.63 20.36 26.48
CA ASN A 268 6.71 21.51 26.44
C ASN A 268 5.23 21.09 26.37
N GLY A 269 4.93 19.80 26.49
CA GLY A 269 3.60 19.23 26.27
C GLY A 269 3.41 18.73 24.84
N ASP A 270 2.23 18.19 24.58
CA ASP A 270 1.89 17.56 23.31
C ASP A 270 1.99 18.55 22.13
N TYR A 271 2.59 18.09 21.05
CA TYR A 271 2.59 18.79 19.77
C TYR A 271 1.17 18.85 19.19
N PRO A 272 0.83 19.94 18.47
CA PRO A 272 -0.50 20.08 17.88
C PRO A 272 -0.75 19.04 16.77
N LEU A 273 -2.03 18.82 16.48
CA LEU A 273 -2.50 18.12 15.28
C LEU A 273 -2.89 19.15 14.21
N LEU A 274 -2.99 18.74 12.95
CA LEU A 274 -3.65 19.54 11.92
C LEU A 274 -5.10 19.80 12.31
N SER A 275 -5.52 21.05 12.20
CA SER A 275 -6.90 21.44 12.43
C SER A 275 -7.81 21.01 11.28
N GLU A 276 -9.12 21.05 11.49
CA GLU A 276 -10.10 20.82 10.40
C GLU A 276 -9.90 21.82 9.26
N GLU A 277 -9.55 23.07 9.56
CA GLU A 277 -9.26 24.10 8.54
C GLU A 277 -8.03 23.72 7.71
N ASP A 278 -6.97 23.23 8.35
CA ASP A 278 -5.76 22.78 7.66
C ASP A 278 -6.06 21.58 6.75
N LEU A 279 -6.84 20.61 7.24
CA LEU A 279 -7.23 19.42 6.46
C LEU A 279 -8.14 19.79 5.27
N LEU A 280 -9.10 20.70 5.47
CA LEU A 280 -9.96 21.21 4.39
C LEU A 280 -9.15 21.93 3.32
N ALA A 281 -8.07 22.62 3.68
CA ALA A 281 -7.19 23.31 2.73
C ALA A 281 -6.34 22.35 1.87
N LEU A 282 -6.22 21.08 2.28
CA LEU A 282 -5.55 20.02 1.51
C LEU A 282 -6.48 19.34 0.49
N ALA A 283 -7.78 19.65 0.54
CA ALA A 283 -8.81 19.12 -0.35
C ALA A 283 -9.46 20.24 -1.17
N ASP A 284 -10.31 19.87 -2.12
CA ASP A 284 -11.05 20.81 -2.96
C ASP A 284 -12.51 20.40 -3.07
N PHE A 285 -13.22 20.59 -1.96
CA PHE A 285 -14.66 20.38 -1.89
C PHE A 285 -15.47 21.49 -2.61
N SER A 286 -14.79 22.48 -3.21
CA SER A 286 -15.42 23.60 -3.91
C SER A 286 -15.78 23.30 -5.37
N LEU A 287 -15.30 22.17 -5.90
CA LEU A 287 -15.39 21.80 -7.33
C LEU A 287 -16.65 21.04 -7.76
N SER A 288 -17.69 20.92 -6.93
CA SER A 288 -18.89 20.19 -7.34
C SER A 288 -19.74 20.88 -8.43
N GLU A 289 -19.39 22.09 -8.91
CA GLU A 289 -20.18 22.83 -9.91
C GLU A 289 -19.34 23.77 -10.81
N GLN A 290 -18.46 23.24 -11.66
CA GLN A 290 -18.04 23.98 -12.87
C GLN A 290 -18.52 23.24 -14.12
N PRO A 291 -19.22 23.92 -15.06
CA PRO A 291 -19.58 23.32 -16.32
C PRO A 291 -18.30 23.13 -17.14
N ASN A 292 -17.92 21.88 -17.39
CA ASN A 292 -16.75 21.56 -18.19
C ASN A 292 -16.86 22.23 -19.57
N GLU A 293 -15.83 22.99 -19.94
CA GLU A 293 -15.66 23.51 -21.29
C GLU A 293 -15.71 22.33 -22.27
N VAL A 294 -16.51 22.46 -23.33
CA VAL A 294 -16.70 21.40 -24.33
C VAL A 294 -15.43 21.30 -25.18
N ILE A 295 -14.85 20.11 -25.26
CA ILE A 295 -13.62 19.80 -25.98
C ILE A 295 -13.98 19.22 -27.35
N SER A 296 -13.47 19.83 -28.41
CA SER A 296 -13.53 19.30 -29.77
C SER A 296 -12.11 18.99 -30.24
N ILE A 297 -11.87 17.74 -30.62
CA ILE A 297 -10.56 17.26 -31.07
C ILE A 297 -10.50 17.31 -32.60
N ASP A 298 -9.52 18.04 -33.11
CA ASP A 298 -9.17 18.02 -34.53
C ASP A 298 -8.22 16.83 -34.82
N GLY A 299 -8.61 15.96 -35.75
CA GLY A 299 -7.78 14.84 -36.22
C GLY A 299 -8.20 13.47 -35.66
N ASP A 300 -7.22 12.60 -35.44
CA ASP A 300 -7.46 11.25 -34.96
C ASP A 300 -7.70 11.24 -33.44
N ILE A 301 -8.96 11.04 -33.06
CA ILE A 301 -9.41 11.05 -31.67
C ILE A 301 -8.78 9.95 -30.82
N THR A 302 -8.37 8.82 -31.42
CA THR A 302 -7.71 7.71 -30.73
C THR A 302 -6.26 8.00 -30.39
N LYS A 303 -5.75 9.18 -30.78
CA LYS A 303 -4.40 9.64 -30.47
C LYS A 303 -4.39 10.84 -29.53
N ALA A 304 -5.57 11.36 -29.16
CA ALA A 304 -5.69 12.49 -28.27
C ALA A 304 -5.38 12.06 -26.83
N CYS A 305 -4.46 12.78 -26.21
CA CYS A 305 -4.06 12.53 -24.84
C CYS A 305 -4.72 13.54 -23.90
N PHE A 306 -5.25 13.03 -22.80
CA PHE A 306 -5.93 13.79 -21.76
C PHE A 306 -5.16 13.63 -20.46
N ASP A 307 -5.01 14.73 -19.74
CA ASP A 307 -4.62 14.59 -18.36
C ASP A 307 -5.78 13.91 -17.62
N TRP A 308 -5.51 12.75 -17.04
CA TRP A 308 -6.50 11.98 -16.28
C TRP A 308 -6.92 12.70 -15.00
N SER A 309 -6.12 13.68 -14.60
CA SER A 309 -6.24 14.44 -13.37
C SER A 309 -7.12 15.70 -13.58
N GLU A 310 -7.02 16.35 -14.74
CA GLU A 310 -7.82 17.54 -15.11
C GLU A 310 -9.10 17.22 -15.88
N SER A 311 -9.26 15.98 -16.36
CA SER A 311 -10.40 15.59 -17.21
C SER A 311 -11.49 14.87 -16.43
N SER A 312 -12.74 15.21 -16.71
CA SER A 312 -13.89 14.46 -16.20
C SER A 312 -14.15 13.21 -17.05
N TYR A 313 -14.44 12.08 -16.40
CA TYR A 313 -14.80 10.84 -17.06
C TYR A 313 -16.19 10.37 -16.64
N ARG A 314 -16.89 9.73 -17.57
CA ARG A 314 -18.07 8.90 -17.31
C ARG A 314 -17.69 7.45 -17.48
N GLN A 315 -18.33 6.59 -16.71
CA GLN A 315 -18.09 5.15 -16.76
C GLN A 315 -19.14 4.46 -17.63
N MET A 316 -18.68 3.47 -18.38
CA MET A 316 -19.52 2.54 -19.14
C MET A 316 -19.02 1.13 -18.86
N TYR A 317 -19.91 0.18 -18.55
CA TYR A 317 -19.52 -1.21 -18.35
C TYR A 317 -19.31 -1.92 -19.68
N LEU A 318 -18.27 -2.76 -19.77
CA LEU A 318 -18.01 -3.59 -20.95
C LEU A 318 -17.79 -5.04 -20.52
N SER A 319 -18.65 -5.94 -20.99
CA SER A 319 -18.47 -7.39 -20.84
C SER A 319 -18.31 -8.05 -22.20
N ILE A 320 -17.41 -9.02 -22.27
CA ILE A 320 -17.14 -9.83 -23.45
C ILE A 320 -17.22 -11.28 -23.00
N SER A 321 -17.93 -12.13 -23.75
CA SER A 321 -17.99 -13.57 -23.47
C SER A 321 -17.84 -14.39 -24.74
N ASN A 322 -17.30 -15.60 -24.60
CA ASN A 322 -17.22 -16.60 -25.65
C ASN A 322 -17.80 -17.93 -25.14
N ASN A 323 -18.85 -18.42 -25.80
CA ASN A 323 -19.58 -19.63 -25.40
C ASN A 323 -20.06 -19.59 -23.93
N GLY A 324 -20.38 -18.40 -23.42
CA GLY A 324 -20.85 -18.18 -22.05
C GLY A 324 -19.73 -18.05 -21.00
N GLU A 325 -18.45 -18.15 -21.41
CA GLU A 325 -17.30 -17.86 -20.55
C GLU A 325 -16.86 -16.41 -20.73
N ASP A 326 -16.65 -15.69 -19.63
CA ASP A 326 -16.23 -14.30 -19.67
C ASP A 326 -14.78 -14.16 -20.13
N ILE A 327 -14.55 -13.23 -21.04
CA ILE A 327 -13.21 -12.82 -21.47
C ILE A 327 -12.86 -11.53 -20.75
N PRO A 328 -11.82 -11.52 -19.90
CA PRO A 328 -11.42 -10.32 -19.18
C PRO A 328 -10.92 -9.25 -20.15
N VAL A 329 -11.41 -8.02 -19.99
CA VAL A 329 -10.83 -6.83 -20.60
C VAL A 329 -9.70 -6.38 -19.67
N PRO A 330 -8.43 -6.33 -20.14
CA PRO A 330 -7.33 -5.81 -19.33
C PRO A 330 -7.64 -4.41 -18.81
N SER A 331 -7.32 -4.14 -17.56
CA SER A 331 -7.36 -2.77 -17.02
C SER A 331 -6.25 -1.92 -17.64
N TYR A 332 -6.43 -0.60 -17.62
CA TYR A 332 -5.46 0.41 -18.08
C TYR A 332 -5.14 0.40 -19.57
N ILE A 333 -5.98 -0.23 -20.41
CA ILE A 333 -5.97 0.04 -21.85
C ILE A 333 -6.17 1.53 -22.03
N GLY A 334 -5.32 2.18 -22.82
CA GLY A 334 -5.43 3.62 -23.05
C GLY A 334 -4.91 4.49 -21.89
N PHE A 335 -4.37 3.92 -20.82
CA PHE A 335 -3.71 4.67 -19.74
C PHE A 335 -2.19 4.50 -19.82
N ASN A 336 -1.43 5.60 -19.66
CA ASN A 336 0.04 5.61 -19.66
C ASN A 336 0.69 4.80 -20.80
N THR A 337 0.17 5.00 -22.02
CA THR A 337 0.67 4.30 -23.21
C THR A 337 1.96 4.95 -23.73
N GLU A 338 2.64 4.31 -24.68
CA GLU A 338 3.83 4.92 -25.31
C GLU A 338 3.53 6.29 -25.93
N LEU A 339 2.30 6.46 -26.46
CA LEU A 339 1.81 7.71 -27.06
C LEU A 339 1.38 8.71 -25.99
N CYS A 340 0.49 8.30 -25.07
CA CYS A 340 -0.01 9.13 -23.98
C CYS A 340 0.69 8.76 -22.67
N ARG A 341 1.93 9.21 -22.54
CA ARG A 341 2.76 8.96 -21.35
C ARG A 341 2.27 9.80 -20.19
N GLN A 342 2.06 9.17 -19.03
CA GLN A 342 1.51 9.81 -17.84
C GLN A 342 0.14 10.48 -18.07
N SER A 343 -0.60 10.02 -19.07
CA SER A 343 -1.90 10.56 -19.50
C SER A 343 -2.79 9.41 -19.95
N THR A 344 -4.03 9.72 -20.25
CA THR A 344 -4.99 8.79 -20.86
C THR A 344 -5.21 9.14 -22.32
N HIS A 345 -5.69 8.16 -23.08
CA HIS A 345 -6.42 8.44 -24.31
C HIS A 345 -7.82 8.96 -23.98
N VAL A 346 -8.58 9.30 -25.02
CA VAL A 346 -9.98 9.71 -24.91
C VAL A 346 -10.89 8.70 -24.17
N MET A 347 -10.44 7.45 -24.11
CA MET A 347 -11.03 6.38 -23.32
C MET A 347 -9.94 5.52 -22.72
N TYR A 348 -10.15 4.99 -21.52
CA TYR A 348 -9.29 3.98 -20.93
C TYR A 348 -10.06 2.95 -20.10
N SER A 349 -9.56 1.73 -19.93
CA SER A 349 -10.25 0.69 -19.16
C SER A 349 -9.89 0.69 -17.67
N GLY A 350 -10.88 0.37 -16.82
CA GLY A 350 -10.72 -0.09 -15.44
C GLY A 350 -10.90 -1.62 -15.33
N GLU A 351 -11.23 -2.14 -14.15
CA GLU A 351 -11.45 -3.59 -13.92
C GLU A 351 -12.68 -4.16 -14.63
N SER A 352 -13.72 -3.36 -14.87
CA SER A 352 -14.96 -3.80 -15.53
C SER A 352 -15.67 -2.68 -16.30
N SER A 353 -14.96 -1.58 -16.50
CA SER A 353 -15.50 -0.36 -17.08
C SER A 353 -14.54 0.23 -18.10
N VAL A 354 -15.09 1.05 -18.98
CA VAL A 354 -14.37 1.98 -19.83
C VAL A 354 -14.72 3.38 -19.32
N ASN A 355 -13.69 4.10 -18.92
CA ASN A 355 -13.77 5.52 -18.56
C ASN A 355 -13.67 6.34 -19.85
N ILE A 356 -14.63 7.23 -20.07
CA ILE A 356 -14.80 8.01 -21.29
C ILE A 356 -14.81 9.49 -20.92
N ILE A 357 -14.01 10.33 -21.59
CA ILE A 357 -14.01 11.79 -21.35
C ILE A 357 -15.42 12.35 -21.51
N SER A 358 -15.95 13.01 -20.48
CA SER A 358 -17.36 13.44 -20.41
C SER A 358 -17.66 14.71 -21.21
N ASN A 359 -16.67 15.57 -21.46
CA ASN A 359 -16.87 16.89 -22.08
C ASN A 359 -16.44 16.94 -23.55
N ILE A 360 -16.37 15.80 -24.24
CA ILE A 360 -16.03 15.74 -25.67
C ILE A 360 -17.27 15.88 -26.56
N GLU A 361 -17.16 16.74 -27.58
CA GLU A 361 -18.20 16.91 -28.61
C GLU A 361 -18.10 15.88 -29.74
N ASN A 362 -16.91 15.32 -29.98
CA ASN A 362 -16.71 14.33 -31.02
C ASN A 362 -17.56 13.07 -30.74
N ASN A 363 -18.10 12.46 -31.79
CA ASN A 363 -18.82 11.20 -31.68
C ASN A 363 -17.84 10.04 -31.35
N LEU A 364 -17.79 9.68 -30.07
CA LEU A 364 -17.02 8.52 -29.61
C LEU A 364 -17.75 7.23 -29.94
N THR A 365 -17.00 6.24 -30.44
CA THR A 365 -17.52 4.94 -30.84
C THR A 365 -16.79 3.81 -30.12
N LEU A 366 -17.43 2.64 -30.05
CA LEU A 366 -16.79 1.44 -29.50
C LEU A 366 -15.52 1.05 -30.27
N ASN A 367 -15.50 1.28 -31.59
CA ASN A 367 -14.33 1.01 -32.43
C ASN A 367 -13.11 1.83 -32.02
N HIS A 368 -13.30 3.09 -31.59
CA HIS A 368 -12.19 3.90 -31.07
C HIS A 368 -11.54 3.25 -29.83
N PHE A 369 -12.32 2.63 -28.95
CA PHE A 369 -11.77 1.92 -27.78
C PHE A 369 -10.95 0.70 -28.20
N PHE A 370 -11.45 -0.11 -29.13
CA PHE A 370 -10.71 -1.27 -29.66
C PHE A 370 -9.45 -0.86 -30.45
N GLU A 371 -9.47 0.30 -31.12
CA GLU A 371 -8.29 0.88 -31.76
C GLU A 371 -7.23 1.31 -30.74
N ILE A 372 -7.63 1.99 -29.66
CA ILE A 372 -6.74 2.33 -28.52
C ILE A 372 -6.15 1.05 -27.89
N TRP A 373 -6.96 -0.01 -27.80
CA TRP A 373 -6.52 -1.33 -27.33
C TRP A 373 -5.57 -2.03 -28.31
N GLY A 374 -5.63 -1.70 -29.60
CA GLY A 374 -4.92 -2.43 -30.64
C GLY A 374 -5.51 -3.83 -30.91
N LYS A 375 -6.82 -4.00 -30.71
CA LYS A 375 -7.55 -5.24 -30.96
C LYS A 375 -8.56 -5.07 -32.10
N ASN A 376 -8.80 -6.14 -32.85
CA ASN A 376 -9.78 -6.10 -33.95
C ASN A 376 -11.21 -6.13 -33.40
N PHE A 377 -12.11 -5.37 -34.00
CA PHE A 377 -13.53 -5.39 -33.66
C PHE A 377 -14.40 -5.16 -34.89
N SER A 378 -15.32 -6.09 -35.14
CA SER A 378 -16.30 -6.05 -36.24
C SER A 378 -17.47 -7.00 -35.92
N SER A 379 -18.51 -6.99 -36.76
CA SER A 379 -19.63 -7.95 -36.64
C SER A 379 -19.26 -9.41 -36.89
N GLN A 380 -18.02 -9.71 -37.27
CA GLN A 380 -17.53 -11.07 -37.55
C GLN A 380 -16.28 -11.45 -36.74
N GLN A 381 -15.72 -10.52 -35.97
CA GLN A 381 -14.47 -10.74 -35.23
C GLN A 381 -14.41 -9.84 -34.01
N ILE A 382 -14.00 -10.41 -32.88
CA ILE A 382 -13.64 -9.68 -31.67
C ILE A 382 -12.27 -10.15 -31.19
N MET A 383 -11.34 -9.21 -31.02
CA MET A 383 -9.93 -9.48 -30.73
C MET A 383 -9.34 -10.47 -31.77
N ASP A 384 -8.89 -11.63 -31.30
CA ASP A 384 -8.29 -12.69 -32.11
C ASP A 384 -9.30 -13.82 -32.41
N LEU A 385 -10.58 -13.64 -32.06
CA LEU A 385 -11.64 -14.63 -32.20
C LEU A 385 -12.58 -14.26 -33.36
N ALA A 386 -12.67 -15.13 -34.36
CA ALA A 386 -13.59 -14.99 -35.49
C ALA A 386 -14.87 -15.82 -35.28
N VAL A 387 -15.96 -15.39 -35.91
CA VAL A 387 -17.19 -16.18 -36.01
C VAL A 387 -16.93 -17.36 -36.95
N SER A 388 -17.15 -18.57 -36.43
CA SER A 388 -17.06 -19.83 -37.18
C SER A 388 -18.36 -20.18 -37.91
N GLU A 389 -18.34 -21.17 -38.79
CA GLU A 389 -19.55 -21.64 -39.48
C GLU A 389 -20.59 -22.14 -38.48
N GLY A 390 -21.79 -21.56 -38.50
CA GLY A 390 -22.86 -21.86 -37.54
C GLY A 390 -22.75 -21.10 -36.21
N GLY A 391 -21.74 -20.25 -36.04
CA GLY A 391 -21.61 -19.35 -34.90
C GLY A 391 -22.33 -18.01 -35.06
N SER A 392 -22.31 -17.20 -34.01
CA SER A 392 -22.86 -15.84 -33.96
C SER A 392 -22.04 -14.92 -33.08
N LEU A 393 -21.99 -13.64 -33.43
CA LEU A 393 -21.47 -12.56 -32.60
C LEU A 393 -22.57 -11.53 -32.42
N THR A 394 -23.03 -11.33 -31.18
CA THR A 394 -24.12 -10.41 -30.85
C THR A 394 -23.64 -9.35 -29.88
N LEU A 395 -24.19 -8.14 -29.98
CA LEU A 395 -23.87 -7.01 -29.11
C LEU A 395 -25.16 -6.44 -28.53
N PHE A 396 -25.13 -6.09 -27.25
CA PHE A 396 -26.23 -5.44 -26.54
C PHE A 396 -25.77 -4.09 -26.01
N LEU A 397 -26.57 -3.05 -26.22
CA LEU A 397 -26.41 -1.75 -25.58
C LEU A 397 -27.52 -1.62 -24.53
N ASP A 398 -27.15 -1.44 -23.27
CA ASP A 398 -28.09 -1.32 -22.16
C ASP A 398 -29.15 -2.44 -22.10
N GLY A 399 -28.69 -3.67 -22.40
CA GLY A 399 -29.51 -4.88 -22.44
C GLY A 399 -30.37 -5.05 -23.70
N VAL A 400 -30.30 -4.14 -24.67
CA VAL A 400 -31.03 -4.22 -25.95
C VAL A 400 -30.09 -4.61 -27.08
N GLU A 401 -30.47 -5.65 -27.84
CA GLU A 401 -29.66 -6.13 -28.96
C GLU A 401 -29.47 -5.04 -30.04
N TYR A 402 -28.21 -4.76 -30.34
CA TYR A 402 -27.80 -3.76 -31.31
C TYR A 402 -27.74 -4.36 -32.72
N ASN A 403 -28.63 -3.87 -33.58
CA ASN A 403 -28.76 -4.30 -34.98
C ASN A 403 -28.22 -3.26 -35.98
N GLY A 404 -27.47 -2.26 -35.48
CA GLY A 404 -26.94 -1.17 -36.30
C GLY A 404 -25.59 -1.49 -36.95
N ASP A 405 -24.88 -0.44 -37.38
CA ASP A 405 -23.56 -0.54 -38.00
C ASP A 405 -22.46 -0.72 -36.95
N TRP A 406 -21.77 -1.86 -36.99
CA TRP A 406 -20.66 -2.18 -36.08
C TRP A 406 -19.36 -1.43 -36.41
N GLY A 407 -19.30 -0.69 -37.53
CA GLY A 407 -18.18 0.20 -37.82
C GLY A 407 -18.21 1.52 -37.05
N SER A 408 -19.35 1.88 -36.44
CA SER A 408 -19.56 3.20 -35.85
C SER A 408 -20.53 3.20 -34.67
N ILE A 409 -20.43 2.19 -33.78
CA ILE A 409 -21.34 2.04 -32.62
C ILE A 409 -21.17 3.23 -31.67
N PRO A 410 -22.18 4.12 -31.52
CA PRO A 410 -22.06 5.32 -30.70
C PRO A 410 -22.06 4.99 -29.21
N LEU A 411 -21.25 5.71 -28.43
CA LEU A 411 -21.17 5.53 -26.97
C LEU A 411 -21.94 6.58 -26.18
N GLU A 412 -22.44 7.64 -26.81
CA GLU A 412 -23.15 8.72 -26.12
C GLU A 412 -24.37 8.17 -25.37
N GLY A 413 -24.43 8.43 -24.06
CA GLY A 413 -25.52 7.97 -23.19
C GLY A 413 -25.56 6.48 -22.89
N VAL A 414 -24.66 5.66 -23.45
CA VAL A 414 -24.57 4.21 -23.18
C VAL A 414 -23.97 3.97 -21.80
N ILE A 415 -24.61 3.10 -21.01
CA ILE A 415 -24.20 2.74 -19.66
C ILE A 415 -23.48 1.37 -19.66
N SER A 416 -23.90 0.46 -20.52
CA SER A 416 -23.35 -0.91 -20.58
C SER A 416 -23.34 -1.47 -22.00
N ILE A 417 -22.29 -2.23 -22.29
CA ILE A 417 -22.09 -2.98 -23.53
C ILE A 417 -21.80 -4.42 -23.17
N GLU A 418 -22.54 -5.33 -23.78
CA GLU A 418 -22.31 -6.77 -23.65
C GLU A 418 -22.08 -7.37 -25.04
N ILE A 419 -20.96 -8.08 -25.22
CA ILE A 419 -20.59 -8.72 -26.49
C ILE A 419 -20.51 -10.23 -26.27
N LYS A 420 -21.25 -10.99 -27.05
CA LYS A 420 -21.31 -12.46 -26.95
C LYS A 420 -20.89 -13.10 -28.25
N LEU A 421 -19.78 -13.81 -28.21
CA LEU A 421 -19.40 -14.77 -29.23
C LEU A 421 -19.98 -16.13 -28.87
N SER A 422 -20.57 -16.82 -29.84
CA SER A 422 -21.01 -18.19 -29.71
C SER A 422 -20.57 -18.96 -30.93
N ASN A 423 -19.63 -19.89 -30.77
CA ASN A 423 -19.13 -20.76 -31.81
C ASN A 423 -19.50 -22.21 -31.45
N PRO A 424 -19.94 -23.06 -32.40
CA PRO A 424 -20.15 -24.47 -32.14
C PRO A 424 -18.88 -25.09 -31.55
N VAL A 425 -19.02 -25.78 -30.43
CA VAL A 425 -17.92 -26.57 -29.88
C VAL A 425 -17.73 -27.77 -30.81
N GLU A 426 -16.54 -27.91 -31.39
CA GLU A 426 -16.21 -29.16 -32.10
C GLU A 426 -16.24 -30.30 -31.08
N ASP A 427 -17.24 -31.16 -31.19
CA ASP A 427 -17.24 -32.45 -30.49
C ASP A 427 -15.99 -33.20 -30.95
N ILE A 428 -15.03 -33.41 -30.05
CA ILE A 428 -14.02 -34.45 -30.24
C ILE A 428 -14.79 -35.77 -30.17
N VAL A 429 -15.28 -36.23 -31.31
CA VAL A 429 -15.81 -37.58 -31.49
C VAL A 429 -14.64 -38.54 -31.37
N GLY A 430 -14.27 -38.88 -30.13
CA GLY A 430 -13.62 -40.14 -29.86
C GLY A 430 -14.63 -41.24 -30.12
N GLU A 431 -14.33 -42.11 -31.08
CA GLU A 431 -15.13 -43.32 -31.36
C GLU A 431 -15.26 -44.15 -30.08
N GLU A 432 -16.39 -44.04 -29.37
CA GLU A 432 -16.80 -45.04 -28.39
C GLU A 432 -17.45 -46.22 -29.12
N GLU A 433 -16.71 -47.32 -29.26
CA GLU A 433 -17.31 -48.62 -29.52
C GLU A 433 -18.21 -49.06 -28.35
N PRO A 434 -19.41 -49.62 -28.61
CA PRO A 434 -20.35 -49.94 -27.57
C PRO A 434 -20.03 -51.31 -26.95
N SER A 435 -19.23 -51.35 -25.89
CA SER A 435 -19.06 -52.58 -25.10
C SER A 435 -20.09 -52.67 -23.96
N ARG A 436 -21.06 -53.56 -24.16
CA ARG A 436 -21.99 -54.04 -23.12
C ARG A 436 -21.20 -54.65 -21.97
N THR A 437 -21.43 -54.22 -20.74
CA THR A 437 -21.11 -55.03 -19.56
C THR A 437 -22.15 -56.15 -19.40
N PRO A 438 -21.73 -57.37 -19.03
CA PRO A 438 -21.92 -57.73 -17.62
C PRO A 438 -20.75 -58.53 -17.00
N GLY A 439 -20.67 -58.41 -15.68
CA GLY A 439 -19.56 -58.80 -14.80
C GLY A 439 -18.97 -60.20 -14.97
N PHE A 440 -17.69 -60.32 -14.65
CA PHE A 440 -17.21 -61.21 -13.61
C PHE A 440 -15.84 -60.73 -13.09
N SER A 441 -15.67 -60.99 -11.81
CA SER A 441 -14.59 -60.71 -10.86
C SER A 441 -13.14 -61.00 -11.30
N VAL A 442 -12.18 -60.53 -10.47
CA VAL A 442 -10.98 -61.25 -9.96
C VAL A 442 -9.58 -60.62 -10.28
N ILE A 443 -8.98 -60.06 -9.21
CA ILE A 443 -7.57 -60.19 -8.73
C ILE A 443 -6.43 -59.37 -9.35
N LEU A 444 -5.98 -58.40 -8.54
CA LEU A 444 -4.68 -58.26 -7.82
C LEU A 444 -3.33 -58.59 -8.49
N SER A 445 -2.34 -57.81 -8.04
CA SER A 445 -0.86 -57.97 -8.05
C SER A 445 -0.16 -57.17 -9.17
N GLY A 446 0.87 -56.35 -8.96
CA GLY A 446 1.72 -56.06 -7.82
C GLY A 446 3.07 -55.51 -8.36
N PHE A 447 3.81 -54.81 -7.49
CA PHE A 447 5.19 -54.29 -7.63
C PHE A 447 5.44 -52.93 -8.30
N ALA A 448 5.76 -51.94 -7.47
CA ALA A 448 7.13 -51.44 -7.33
C ALA A 448 7.38 -50.90 -5.90
N LEU A 449 8.46 -51.38 -5.27
CA LEU A 449 9.03 -51.04 -3.96
C LEU A 449 10.43 -50.53 -4.26
N LEU A 450 10.86 -49.33 -3.84
CA LEU A 450 11.71 -48.99 -2.68
C LEU A 450 12.19 -47.54 -2.95
N LEU A 451 12.23 -46.60 -2.01
CA LEU A 451 12.99 -46.50 -0.75
C LEU A 451 12.23 -45.49 0.15
N ALA A 452 12.14 -45.63 1.47
CA ALA A 452 13.25 -45.39 2.37
C ALA A 452 12.95 -45.94 3.77
N SER A 453 13.94 -46.60 4.35
CA SER A 453 13.99 -46.98 5.76
C SER A 453 14.65 -45.86 6.57
N SER A 454 13.98 -45.36 7.61
CA SER A 454 14.68 -45.03 8.85
C SER A 454 13.73 -45.00 10.06
N ARG A 455 14.28 -45.45 11.19
CA ARG A 455 13.82 -45.28 12.58
C ARG A 455 12.80 -46.29 13.13
N ALA A 456 13.35 -47.34 13.74
CA ALA A 456 12.90 -47.78 15.06
C ALA A 456 13.57 -46.88 16.13
N PRO A 457 13.03 -46.73 17.36
CA PRO A 457 13.24 -47.80 18.34
C PRO A 457 12.14 -48.02 19.42
N ARG A 458 12.16 -49.26 19.96
CA ARG A 458 11.93 -49.65 21.39
C ARG A 458 10.51 -49.47 21.97
N ARG A 459 9.98 -50.28 22.89
CA ARG A 459 10.33 -51.53 23.61
C ARG A 459 9.06 -51.95 24.40
N PHE A 460 8.87 -53.24 24.67
CA PHE A 460 8.22 -53.92 25.83
C PHE A 460 7.59 -55.22 25.28
N GLY A 461 7.83 -56.43 25.80
CA GLY A 461 8.72 -56.92 26.83
C GLY A 461 8.57 -58.45 26.92
N GLN A 462 9.69 -59.15 27.12
CA GLN A 462 9.91 -60.29 28.03
C GLN A 462 11.38 -60.69 27.93
#